data_AF-A0A4Q1EYH1-F1
#
_entry.id   AF-A0A4Q1EYH1-F1
#
_cell.length_a   1.000
_cell.length_b   1.000
_cell.length_c   1.000
_cell.angle_alpha   90.00
_cell.angle_beta   90.00
_cell.angle_gamma   90.00
#
_symmetry.space_group_name_H-M   'P 1'
#
loop_
_entity.id
_entity.type
_entity.pdbx_description
1 polymer ?
#
loop_
_entity_poly.entity_id
_entity_poly.type
_entity_poly.pdbx_seq_one_letter_code
_entity_poly.pdbx_strand_id
1 'polypeptide(L)' 'SNVTWYDTANGGNVISAGTALVNGTVYYGSLTVGTCESITRLAVTAILNNAGTPTGNAAQEFCSISNALVSDLVTN' A
#
# COMPACT_ATOMS: atom_id res chain seq x y z
N SER A 1 6.79 -8.46 14.54
CA SER A 1 7.56 -7.78 13.47
C SER A 1 8.73 -7.06 14.10
N ASN A 2 9.95 -7.40 13.72
CA ASN A 2 11.19 -6.84 14.29
C ASN A 2 11.90 -5.86 13.33
N VAL A 3 11.13 -5.22 12.46
CA VAL A 3 11.61 -4.22 11.51
C VAL A 3 11.18 -2.84 11.98
N THR A 4 12.16 -1.95 12.15
CA THR A 4 11.95 -0.52 12.40
C THR A 4 12.18 0.24 11.11
N TRP A 5 11.25 1.12 10.75
CA TRP A 5 11.31 1.90 9.52
C TRP A 5 11.82 3.31 9.78
N TYR A 6 12.60 3.84 8.85
CA TYR A 6 13.21 5.17 8.92
C TYR A 6 13.04 5.94 7.61
N ASP A 7 13.08 7.27 7.72
CA ASP A 7 13.00 8.21 6.59
C ASP A 7 14.28 8.29 5.75
N THR A 8 15.42 7.86 6.29
CA THR A 8 16.74 8.01 5.67
C THR A 8 17.63 6.78 5.93
N ALA A 9 18.65 6.60 5.09
CA ALA A 9 19.58 5.46 5.18
C ALA A 9 20.41 5.48 6.48
N ASN A 10 20.83 6.66 6.92
CA ASN A 10 21.66 6.88 8.11
C ASN A 10 21.08 8.07 8.88
N GLY A 11 20.96 7.97 10.20
CA GLY A 11 20.34 9.03 11.01
C GLY A 11 18.83 9.13 10.79
N GLY A 12 18.28 10.35 10.85
CA GLY A 12 16.86 10.63 10.60
C GLY A 12 15.90 10.11 11.67
N ASN A 13 14.62 10.00 11.30
CA ASN A 13 13.55 9.69 12.24
C ASN A 13 12.94 8.30 11.99
N VAL A 14 12.51 7.68 13.09
CA VAL A 14 11.68 6.48 13.03
C VAL A 14 10.29 6.84 12.51
N ILE A 15 9.79 6.05 11.58
CA ILE A 15 8.45 6.18 11.02
C ILE A 15 7.49 5.39 11.91
N SER A 16 6.50 6.07 12.46
CA SER A 16 5.47 5.44 13.29
C SER A 16 4.52 4.59 12.45
N ALA A 17 4.03 3.50 13.06
CA ALA A 17 2.96 2.71 12.47
C ALA A 17 1.72 3.60 12.21
N GLY A 18 1.18 3.52 10.99
CA GLY A 18 0.06 4.34 10.55
C GLY A 18 0.44 5.62 9.79
N THR A 19 1.73 5.93 9.68
CA THR A 19 2.19 6.98 8.76
C THR A 19 1.78 6.62 7.33
N ALA A 20 1.09 7.54 6.64
CA ALA A 20 0.68 7.34 5.25
C ALA A 20 1.93 7.25 4.35
N LEU A 21 1.96 6.24 3.48
CA LEU A 21 3.03 6.08 2.52
C LEU A 21 2.85 7.04 1.34
N VAL A 22 3.97 7.56 0.84
CA VAL A 22 4.03 8.40 -0.35
C VAL A 22 4.54 7.56 -1.51
N ASN A 23 3.84 7.63 -2.66
CA ASN A 23 4.23 6.87 -3.84
C ASN A 23 5.61 7.27 -4.34
N GLY A 24 6.46 6.28 -4.63
CA GLY A 24 7.82 6.48 -5.11
C GLY A 24 8.83 6.87 -4.03
N THR A 25 8.40 7.04 -2.78
CA THR A 25 9.32 7.35 -1.67
C THR A 25 10.08 6.10 -1.23
N VAL A 26 11.38 6.28 -0.97
CA VAL A 26 12.25 5.24 -0.42
C VAL A 26 12.19 5.31 1.11
N TYR A 27 11.92 4.16 1.72
CA TYR A 27 11.91 3.95 3.16
C TYR A 27 13.01 2.97 3.54
N TYR A 28 13.54 3.09 4.76
CA TYR A 28 14.71 2.33 5.17
C TYR A 28 14.38 1.41 6.32
N GLY A 29 14.44 0.10 6.07
CA GLY A 29 14.14 -0.93 7.07
C GLY A 29 15.40 -1.37 7.82
N SER A 30 15.32 -1.37 9.15
CA SER A 30 16.34 -1.90 10.05
C SER A 30 15.79 -3.10 10.79
N LEU A 31 16.56 -4.19 10.88
CA LEU A 31 16.18 -5.37 11.65
C LEU A 31 16.87 -5.33 13.01
N THR A 32 16.10 -5.58 14.07
CA THR A 32 16.66 -5.78 15.41
C THR A 32 16.54 -7.25 15.79
N VAL A 33 17.66 -7.87 16.20
CA VAL A 33 17.72 -9.23 16.73
C VAL A 33 18.34 -9.18 18.12
N GLY A 34 17.52 -9.41 19.15
CA GLY A 34 17.93 -9.17 20.54
C GLY A 34 18.20 -7.69 20.78
N THR A 35 19.45 -7.34 21.10
CA THR A 35 19.92 -5.95 21.26
C THR A 35 20.71 -5.43 20.07
N CYS A 36 20.95 -6.26 19.05
CA CYS A 36 21.72 -5.88 17.87
C CYS A 36 20.78 -5.35 16.80
N GLU A 37 20.88 -4.06 16.51
CA GLU A 37 20.24 -3.45 15.35
C GLU A 37 21.20 -3.49 14.14
N SER A 38 20.65 -3.71 12.94
CA SER A 38 21.43 -3.68 11.70
C SER A 38 22.11 -2.32 11.50
N ILE A 39 23.42 -2.34 11.24
CA ILE A 39 24.21 -1.13 10.95
C ILE A 39 23.78 -0.52 9.60
N THR A 40 23.45 -1.38 8.64
CA THR A 40 22.99 -0.99 7.31
C THR A 40 21.48 -1.15 7.23
N ARG A 41 20.77 -0.08 6.87
CA ARG A 41 19.32 -0.14 6.58
C ARG A 41 19.08 -0.53 5.13
N LEU A 42 18.06 -1.36 4.89
CA LEU A 42 17.64 -1.76 3.56
C LEU A 42 16.73 -0.67 2.95
N ALA A 43 17.09 -0.17 1.77
CA ALA A 43 16.24 0.74 1.00
C ALA A 43 15.06 -0.02 0.36
N VAL A 44 13.85 0.46 0.58
CA VAL A 44 12.60 -0.11 0.04
C VAL A 44 11.76 1.02 -0.55
N THR A 45 11.53 0.98 -1.86
CA THR A 45 10.67 1.95 -2.53
C THR A 45 9.21 1.56 -2.36
N ALA A 46 8.41 2.45 -1.77
CA ALA A 46 6.97 2.27 -1.72
C ALA A 46 6.37 2.56 -3.09
N ILE A 47 5.65 1.58 -3.64
CA ILE A 47 4.93 1.72 -4.91
C ILE A 47 3.45 1.62 -4.59
N LEU A 48 2.76 2.76 -4.71
CA LEU A 48 1.31 2.84 -4.60
C LEU A 48 0.74 2.90 -6.01
N ASN A 49 0.12 1.79 -6.42
CA ASN A 49 -0.59 1.74 -7.68
C ASN A 49 -2.02 2.24 -7.46
N ASN A 50 -2.38 3.29 -8.18
CA ASN A 50 -3.78 3.72 -8.24
C ASN A 50 -4.47 2.91 -9.32
N ALA A 51 -5.38 2.00 -8.94
CA ALA A 51 -6.28 1.42 -9.90
C ALA A 51 -7.14 2.55 -10.50
N GLY A 52 -7.22 2.61 -11.82
CA GLY A 52 -8.15 3.53 -12.47
C GLY A 52 -9.56 3.28 -11.94
N THR A 53 -10.35 4.34 -11.80
CA THR A 53 -11.76 4.18 -11.45
C THR A 53 -12.42 3.28 -12.50
N PRO A 54 -13.15 2.22 -12.10
CA PRO A 54 -13.89 1.40 -13.04
C PRO A 54 -14.82 2.28 -13.87
N THR A 55 -14.80 2.12 -15.18
CA THR A 55 -15.72 2.84 -16.07
C THR A 55 -16.80 1.90 -16.57
N GLY A 56 -17.98 2.42 -16.88
CA GLY A 56 -19.13 1.66 -17.33
C GLY A 56 -20.33 2.58 -17.50
N ASN A 57 -21.49 2.01 -17.85
CA ASN A 57 -22.72 2.77 -17.81
C ASN A 57 -23.07 3.12 -16.34
N ALA A 58 -23.37 4.39 -16.08
CA ALA A 58 -23.76 4.88 -14.76
C ALA A 58 -25.07 4.26 -14.26
N ALA A 59 -25.98 3.93 -15.18
CA ALA A 59 -27.22 3.20 -14.91
C ALA A 59 -27.19 1.86 -15.67
N GLN A 60 -27.09 0.76 -14.93
CA GLN A 60 -27.22 -0.59 -15.50
C GLN A 60 -28.56 -1.17 -15.09
N GLU A 61 -29.33 -1.61 -16.07
CA GLU A 61 -30.65 -2.19 -15.86
C GLU A 61 -30.56 -3.70 -15.86
N PHE A 62 -31.18 -4.30 -14.85
CA PHE A 62 -31.27 -5.75 -14.70
C PHE A 62 -32.74 -6.11 -14.48
N CYS A 63 -33.20 -7.20 -15.09
CA CYS A 63 -34.53 -7.72 -14.80
C CYS A 63 -34.59 -8.22 -13.35
N SER A 64 -35.66 -7.89 -12.62
CA SER A 64 -35.80 -8.28 -11.20
C SER A 64 -35.77 -9.80 -10.99
N ILE A 65 -36.16 -10.60 -11.98
CA ILE A 65 -36.10 -12.06 -11.95
C ILE A 65 -34.68 -12.63 -12.08
N SER A 66 -33.73 -11.82 -12.57
CA SER A 66 -32.36 -12.25 -12.84
C SER A 66 -31.52 -12.34 -11.56
N ASN A 67 -32.00 -11.77 -10.44
CA ASN A 67 -31.29 -11.70 -9.16
C ASN A 67 -29.82 -11.25 -9.32
N ALA A 68 -29.61 -10.17 -10.07
CA ALA A 68 -28.29 -9.70 -10.43
C ALA A 68 -27.45 -9.35 -9.19
N LEU A 69 -26.16 -9.70 -9.26
CA LEU A 69 -25.16 -9.50 -8.23
C LEU A 69 -24.23 -8.34 -8.58
N VAL A 70 -23.44 -7.87 -7.60
CA VAL A 70 -22.38 -6.87 -7.84
C VAL A 70 -21.37 -7.36 -8.89
N SER A 71 -21.18 -8.68 -9.01
CA SER A 71 -20.33 -9.28 -10.05
C SER A 71 -20.88 -9.16 -11.46
N ASP A 72 -22.17 -8.85 -11.62
CA ASP A 72 -22.83 -8.76 -12.93
C ASP A 72 -22.74 -7.34 -13.51
N LEU A 73 -22.14 -6.39 -12.78
CA LEU A 73 -21.84 -5.06 -13.28
C LEU A 73 -20.84 -5.14 -14.43
N VAL A 74 -21.20 -4.58 -15.57
CA VAL A 74 -20.35 -4.48 -16.75
C VAL A 74 -19.49 -3.22 -16.66
N THR A 75 -18.20 -3.37 -16.96
CA THR A 75 -17.24 -2.26 -17.10
C THR A 75 -16.83 -2.14 -18.57
N ASN A 76 -16.39 -0.95 -19.02
CA ASN A 76 -15.88 -0.72 -20.38
C ASN A 76 -14.41 -1.14 -20.51
#